data_AF-A0A328XNU2-F1
#
_entry.id   AF-A0A328XNU2-F1
#
_cell.length_a   1.000
_cell.length_b   1.000
_cell.length_c   1.000
_cell.angle_alpha   90.00
_cell.angle_beta   90.00
_cell.angle_gamma   90.00
#
_symmetry.space_group_name_H-M   'P 1'
#
loop_
_entity.id
_entity.type
_entity.pdbx_description
1 polymer ?
#
loop_
_entity_poly.entity_id
_entity_poly.type
_entity_poly.pdbx_seq_one_letter_code
_entity_poly.pdbx_strand_id
1 'polypeptide(L)'
;MTTRPPKSIQDNLRFLCVEVDSQLASFQQFFETPTTAIAHRLLDRRGYAYNLKMRIHGDCMKRLSAKKHRRASPPQMLRSIELIATDLERLTELTRDCIKQLQEVDDLAGLEPQALRTMVESIRSGIQLVEPAIGENDTPLALRLGQLQHGLEEDYRLRLASYVAALKKKDNTEELTRGLFVAHAIRQMAATLLHISEVIISANLGQPVNFERYHSLQSLIDKMGTHDEALRIEPLAETRSGSAISGIRSPDDQSNGYVAIFKDGVKRKVKEERQGVESWHEIYPGLAPKILSYQKRGQSAALLIEHLPGFTFEHLLLNESSELVDEAVKYLTRTLRSVWQETYTPESVAARHMQQLQKRLDDVYKIHPEFYQGDLRLCGVNLPAFDTLVEQAKAREASLVAPFAVYIHGDFNVDNIIYDPLEKRINFIDLHRSSYMDYVQDVSVFMVSNYRLQIMDAPLRQRIMQVAMEVYRVARRHANRQQDTTFELRLALGLARSFATSTRFILDKSLARSMFLRARFLIETVLAADIDKADKFRIPLKEIFVD
;
A
#
# COMPACT_ATOMS: atom_id res chain seq x y z
N MET A 1 -4.42 24.46 17.35
CA MET A 1 -3.11 25.07 16.98
C MET A 1 -3.30 25.74 15.64
N THR A 2 -2.90 27.00 15.48
CA THR A 2 -3.14 27.78 14.27
C THR A 2 -2.50 27.10 13.06
N THR A 3 -3.34 26.64 12.15
CA THR A 3 -3.04 25.94 10.88
C THR A 3 -2.62 26.89 9.77
N ARG A 4 -2.05 28.06 10.12
CA ARG A 4 -1.65 29.08 9.14
C ARG A 4 -0.14 29.06 8.92
N PRO A 5 0.31 29.27 7.67
CA PRO A 5 1.72 29.32 7.38
C PRO A 5 2.36 30.50 8.12
N PRO A 6 3.62 30.40 8.57
CA PRO A 6 4.34 31.55 9.13
C PRO A 6 4.37 32.70 8.13
N LYS A 7 4.25 33.94 8.62
CA LYS A 7 4.15 35.14 7.78
C LYS A 7 5.22 35.23 6.68
N SER A 8 6.49 34.93 6.97
CA SER A 8 7.56 34.95 5.96
C SER A 8 7.35 33.94 4.83
N ILE A 9 6.81 32.76 5.15
CA ILE A 9 6.49 31.72 4.18
C ILE A 9 5.24 32.12 3.39
N GLN A 10 4.23 32.66 4.08
CA GLN A 10 3.00 33.15 3.45
C GLN A 10 3.28 34.27 2.44
N ASP A 11 4.09 35.26 2.81
CA ASP A 11 4.44 36.39 1.94
C ASP A 11 5.19 35.90 0.69
N ASN A 12 6.19 35.03 0.86
CA ASN A 12 6.92 34.46 -0.28
C ASN A 12 6.04 33.57 -1.17
N LEU A 13 5.12 32.80 -0.59
CA LEU A 13 4.16 31.99 -1.34
C LEU A 13 3.21 32.87 -2.16
N ARG A 14 2.71 33.95 -1.57
CA ARG A 14 1.90 34.96 -2.28
C ARG A 14 2.67 35.58 -3.44
N PHE A 15 3.91 36.00 -3.22
CA PHE A 15 4.77 36.51 -4.31
C PHE A 15 4.97 35.46 -5.41
N LEU A 16 5.10 34.18 -5.05
CA LEU A 16 5.25 33.11 -6.02
C LEU A 16 3.97 32.91 -6.85
N CYS A 17 2.79 32.87 -6.23
CA CYS A 17 1.52 32.80 -6.95
C CYS A 17 1.34 33.99 -7.91
N VAL A 18 1.64 35.20 -7.46
CA VAL A 18 1.57 36.42 -8.30
C VAL A 18 2.54 36.36 -9.47
N GLU A 19 3.78 35.88 -9.26
CA GLU A 19 4.74 35.72 -10.36
C GLU A 19 4.27 34.68 -11.38
N VAL A 20 3.77 33.53 -10.92
CA VAL A 20 3.25 32.47 -11.79
C VAL A 20 2.09 32.99 -12.62
N ASP A 21 1.12 33.69 -12.01
CA ASP A 21 0.01 34.30 -12.74
C ASP A 21 0.49 35.35 -13.75
N SER A 22 1.50 36.17 -13.40
CA SER A 22 2.09 37.16 -14.30
C SER A 22 2.74 36.52 -15.54
N GLN A 23 3.44 35.39 -15.37
CA GLN A 23 4.01 34.66 -16.50
C GLN A 23 2.93 34.01 -17.36
N LEU A 24 1.90 33.40 -16.75
CA LEU A 24 0.78 32.83 -17.50
C LEU A 24 -0.03 33.90 -18.24
N ALA A 25 -0.21 35.09 -17.66
CA ALA A 25 -0.84 36.23 -18.32
C ALA A 25 -0.04 36.71 -19.54
N SER A 26 1.29 36.78 -19.40
CA SER A 26 2.18 37.10 -20.53
C SER A 26 2.16 36.02 -21.61
N PHE A 27 2.02 34.75 -21.23
CA PHE A 27 1.86 33.64 -22.15
C PHE A 27 0.51 33.70 -22.91
N GLN A 28 -0.58 34.09 -22.24
CA GLN A 28 -1.86 34.36 -22.92
C GLN A 28 -1.76 35.50 -23.91
N GLN A 29 -1.10 36.60 -23.51
CA GLN A 29 -0.87 37.73 -24.40
C GLN A 29 -0.07 37.33 -25.64
N PHE A 30 0.84 36.35 -25.53
CA PHE A 30 1.58 35.84 -26.68
C PHE A 30 0.67 35.20 -27.74
N PHE A 31 -0.43 34.54 -27.34
CA PHE A 31 -1.41 34.00 -28.31
C PHE A 31 -2.21 35.09 -29.03
N GLU A 32 -2.39 36.26 -28.40
CA GLU A 32 -3.10 37.40 -29.01
C GLU A 32 -2.18 38.24 -29.91
N THR A 33 -0.93 38.44 -29.48
CA THR A 33 0.04 39.31 -30.17
C THR A 33 1.43 38.69 -30.05
N PRO A 34 1.77 37.70 -30.90
CA PRO A 34 3.05 37.00 -30.83
C PRO A 34 4.18 37.97 -31.20
N THR A 35 4.97 38.38 -30.22
CA THR A 35 6.14 39.23 -30.43
C THR A 35 7.37 38.62 -29.79
N THR A 36 8.52 38.83 -30.42
CA THR A 36 9.83 38.40 -29.90
C THR A 36 10.10 39.00 -28.52
N ALA A 37 9.66 40.24 -28.27
CA ALA A 37 9.78 40.91 -26.97
C ALA A 37 9.04 40.18 -25.84
N ILE A 38 7.82 39.67 -26.08
CA ILE A 38 7.06 38.89 -25.08
C ILE A 38 7.74 37.54 -24.84
N ALA A 39 8.18 36.86 -25.91
CA ALA A 39 8.85 35.57 -25.80
C ALA A 39 10.17 35.66 -25.02
N HIS A 40 11.04 36.63 -25.32
CA HIS A 40 12.28 36.86 -24.57
C HIS A 40 12.01 37.17 -23.10
N ARG A 41 11.04 38.04 -22.80
CA ARG A 41 10.65 38.35 -21.42
C ARG A 41 10.25 37.11 -20.63
N LEU A 42 9.51 36.18 -21.24
CA LEU A 42 9.09 34.92 -20.61
C LEU A 42 10.27 33.96 -20.38
N LEU A 43 11.18 33.85 -21.35
CA LEU A 43 12.35 32.98 -21.25
C LEU A 43 13.38 33.47 -20.20
N ASP A 44 13.59 34.79 -20.13
CA ASP A 44 14.56 35.42 -19.23
C ASP A 44 14.08 35.46 -17.77
N ARG A 45 12.76 35.36 -17.53
CA ARG A 45 12.13 35.37 -16.20
C ARG A 45 12.28 34.09 -15.37
N ARG A 46 13.22 33.19 -15.71
CA ARG A 46 13.45 31.92 -15.00
C ARG A 46 13.83 32.10 -13.52
N GLY A 47 14.65 33.10 -13.21
CA GLY A 47 15.31 33.20 -11.90
C GLY A 47 14.40 33.59 -10.74
N TYR A 48 13.34 34.37 -10.98
CA TYR A 48 12.57 34.96 -9.88
C TYR A 48 11.68 33.93 -9.16
N ALA A 49 10.88 33.15 -9.90
CA ALA A 49 10.07 32.06 -9.34
C ALA A 49 10.95 31.00 -8.65
N TYR A 50 12.08 30.64 -9.26
CA TYR A 50 13.06 29.74 -8.66
C TYR A 50 13.59 30.26 -7.31
N ASN A 51 13.98 31.54 -7.25
CA ASN A 51 14.48 32.15 -6.02
C ASN A 51 13.41 32.20 -4.91
N LEU A 52 12.15 32.48 -5.25
CA LEU A 52 11.04 32.45 -4.30
C LEU A 52 10.81 31.04 -3.75
N LYS A 53 10.80 30.01 -4.62
CA LYS A 53 10.77 28.59 -4.19
C LYS A 53 11.91 28.28 -3.22
N MET A 54 13.14 28.64 -3.58
CA MET A 54 14.32 28.35 -2.73
C MET A 54 14.27 29.07 -1.38
N ARG A 55 13.72 30.29 -1.31
CA ARG A 55 13.49 31.00 -0.04
C ARG A 55 12.46 30.27 0.83
N ILE A 56 11.35 29.81 0.24
CA ILE A 56 10.32 29.04 0.93
C ILE A 56 10.93 27.74 1.49
N HIS A 57 11.66 26.98 0.67
CA HIS A 57 12.36 25.76 1.10
C HIS A 57 13.35 26.03 2.24
N GLY A 58 14.17 27.07 2.11
CA GLY A 58 15.12 27.45 3.16
C GLY A 58 14.45 27.81 4.48
N ASP A 59 13.33 28.54 4.44
CA ASP A 59 12.56 28.89 5.63
C ASP A 59 11.85 27.68 6.25
N CYS A 60 11.27 26.79 5.45
CA CYS A 60 10.69 25.54 5.91
C CYS A 60 11.73 24.65 6.59
N MET A 61 12.89 24.44 5.97
CA MET A 61 13.97 23.62 6.51
C MET A 61 14.50 24.15 7.84
N LYS A 62 14.74 25.47 7.95
CA LYS A 62 15.15 26.10 9.21
C LYS A 62 14.14 25.81 10.34
N ARG A 63 12.84 25.87 10.04
CA ARG A 63 11.77 25.61 11.02
C ARG A 63 11.63 24.13 11.37
N LEU A 64 11.79 23.23 10.40
CA LEU A 64 11.81 21.78 10.64
C LEU A 64 12.98 21.36 11.52
N SER A 65 14.15 21.99 11.34
CA SER A 65 15.34 21.73 12.14
C SER A 65 15.28 22.30 13.57
N ALA A 66 14.32 23.18 13.88
CA ALA A 66 14.15 23.73 15.22
C ALA A 66 13.67 22.66 16.22
N LYS A 67 14.12 22.78 17.49
CA LYS A 67 13.69 21.90 18.60
C LYS A 67 12.16 21.86 18.71
N LYS A 68 11.58 20.69 19.06
CA LYS A 68 10.13 20.42 19.09
C LYS A 68 9.31 21.53 19.77
N HIS A 69 9.74 22.03 20.93
CA HIS A 69 9.04 23.09 21.69
C HIS A 69 9.14 24.50 21.09
N ARG A 70 10.03 24.72 20.10
CA ARG A 70 10.20 26.00 19.40
C ARG A 70 9.58 25.98 17.99
N ARG A 71 8.93 24.88 17.59
CA ARG A 71 8.26 24.78 16.29
C ARG A 71 6.91 25.50 16.36
N ALA A 72 6.81 26.60 15.61
CA ALA A 72 5.58 27.40 15.53
C ALA A 72 4.51 26.78 14.62
N SER A 73 4.88 25.87 13.71
CA SER A 73 3.97 25.24 12.74
C SER A 73 4.16 23.73 12.68
N PRO A 74 3.10 22.95 12.34
CA PRO A 74 3.20 21.51 12.17
C PRO A 74 4.22 21.12 11.08
N PRO A 75 5.08 20.10 11.27
CA PRO A 75 6.04 19.66 10.26
C PRO A 75 5.42 19.31 8.91
N GLN A 76 4.23 18.69 8.94
CA GLN A 76 3.50 18.28 7.74
C GLN A 76 3.10 19.49 6.89
N MET A 77 2.62 20.56 7.52
CA MET A 77 2.25 21.79 6.82
C MET A 77 3.44 22.41 6.10
N LEU A 78 4.62 22.44 6.75
CA LEU A 78 5.84 22.97 6.13
C LEU A 78 6.25 22.14 4.91
N ARG A 79 6.14 20.81 4.98
CA ARG A 79 6.38 19.90 3.85
C ARG A 79 5.39 20.14 2.71
N SER A 80 4.10 20.30 3.02
CA SER A 80 3.09 20.60 1.99
C SER A 80 3.40 21.90 1.27
N ILE A 81 3.83 22.94 1.98
CA ILE A 81 4.21 24.22 1.36
C ILE A 81 5.46 24.08 0.47
N GLU A 82 6.44 23.26 0.86
CA GLU A 82 7.61 22.97 0.01
C GLU A 82 7.21 22.33 -1.33
N LEU A 83 6.27 21.37 -1.29
CA LEU A 83 5.74 20.71 -2.49
C LEU A 83 4.97 21.71 -3.36
N ILE A 84 4.04 22.47 -2.79
CA ILE A 84 3.26 23.48 -3.51
C ILE A 84 4.18 24.52 -4.17
N ALA A 85 5.21 25.00 -3.48
CA ALA A 85 6.17 25.95 -4.05
C ALA A 85 6.97 25.34 -5.21
N THR A 86 7.25 24.04 -5.17
CA THR A 86 7.92 23.31 -6.25
C THR A 86 7.01 23.20 -7.48
N ASP A 87 5.74 22.85 -7.26
CA ASP A 87 4.74 22.72 -8.32
C ASP A 87 4.41 24.07 -8.97
N LEU A 88 4.28 25.14 -8.19
CA LEU A 88 4.10 26.50 -8.71
C LEU A 88 5.27 26.93 -9.62
N GLU A 89 6.50 26.62 -9.24
CA GLU A 89 7.66 26.90 -10.09
C GLU A 89 7.68 26.04 -11.36
N ARG A 90 7.26 24.77 -11.27
CA ARG A 90 7.12 23.87 -12.41
C ARG A 90 6.15 24.43 -13.47
N LEU A 91 5.08 25.11 -13.07
CA LEU A 91 4.16 25.79 -14.01
C LEU A 91 4.88 26.86 -14.84
N THR A 92 5.83 27.58 -14.24
CA THR A 92 6.66 28.55 -14.98
C THR A 92 7.61 27.88 -15.96
N GLU A 93 8.16 26.70 -15.60
CA GLU A 93 9.00 25.90 -16.52
C GLU A 93 8.20 25.46 -17.75
N LEU A 94 7.01 24.89 -17.52
CA LEU A 94 6.12 24.45 -18.59
C LEU A 94 5.71 25.62 -19.50
N THR A 95 5.51 26.81 -18.94
CA THR A 95 5.19 28.02 -19.71
C THR A 95 6.34 28.37 -20.66
N ARG A 96 7.59 28.29 -20.18
CA ARG A 96 8.77 28.52 -21.02
C ARG A 96 8.94 27.45 -22.08
N ASP A 97 8.63 26.19 -21.76
CA ASP A 97 8.69 25.11 -22.73
C ASP A 97 7.67 25.31 -23.86
N CYS A 98 6.46 25.79 -23.56
CA CYS A 98 5.51 26.22 -24.59
C CYS A 98 6.08 27.32 -25.49
N ILE A 99 6.68 28.37 -24.90
CA ILE A 99 7.23 29.49 -25.67
C ILE A 99 8.36 29.06 -26.60
N LYS A 100 9.25 28.16 -26.17
CA LYS A 100 10.30 27.62 -27.05
C LYS A 100 9.72 26.92 -28.28
N GLN A 101 8.61 26.19 -28.12
CA GLN A 101 7.94 25.55 -29.25
C GLN A 101 7.31 26.58 -30.19
N LEU A 102 6.64 27.59 -29.64
CA LEU A 102 5.91 28.60 -30.41
C LEU A 102 6.80 29.64 -31.10
N GLN A 103 8.02 29.87 -30.62
CA GLN A 103 8.99 30.75 -31.30
C GLN A 103 9.43 30.23 -32.67
N GLU A 104 9.29 28.93 -32.89
CA GLU A 104 9.66 28.25 -34.14
C GLU A 104 8.42 27.96 -35.01
N VAL A 105 7.29 28.63 -34.75
CA VAL A 105 6.04 28.53 -35.52
C VAL A 105 5.86 29.82 -36.33
N ASP A 106 5.69 29.69 -37.64
CA ASP A 106 5.50 30.83 -38.54
C ASP A 106 4.01 31.23 -38.61
N ASP A 107 3.09 30.27 -38.71
CA ASP A 107 1.64 30.51 -38.68
C ASP A 107 0.98 30.01 -37.38
N LEU A 108 0.78 30.93 -36.44
CA LEU A 108 0.06 30.62 -35.19
C LEU A 108 -1.44 30.32 -35.43
N ALA A 109 -2.05 30.82 -36.52
CA ALA A 109 -3.48 30.67 -36.76
C ALA A 109 -3.86 29.20 -37.00
N GLY A 110 -2.97 28.44 -37.66
CA GLY A 110 -3.10 27.00 -37.87
C GLY A 110 -3.12 26.16 -36.59
N LEU A 111 -2.71 26.72 -35.45
CA LEU A 111 -2.68 26.03 -34.15
C LEU A 111 -3.92 26.25 -33.28
N GLU A 112 -4.95 26.92 -33.80
CA GLU A 112 -6.18 27.22 -33.06
C GLU A 112 -5.88 27.97 -31.74
N PRO A 113 -5.19 29.13 -31.79
CA PRO A 113 -4.58 29.79 -30.63
C PRO A 113 -5.59 30.21 -29.56
N GLN A 114 -6.83 30.49 -29.95
CA GLN A 114 -7.91 30.79 -29.02
C GLN A 114 -8.24 29.60 -28.11
N ALA A 115 -8.20 28.36 -28.64
CA ALA A 115 -8.46 27.17 -27.82
C ALA A 115 -7.33 26.94 -26.81
N LEU A 116 -6.07 27.08 -27.23
CA LEU A 116 -4.90 26.99 -26.33
C LEU A 116 -4.93 28.08 -25.26
N ARG A 117 -5.29 29.30 -25.64
CA ARG A 117 -5.48 30.42 -24.70
C ARG A 117 -6.52 30.10 -23.64
N THR A 118 -7.69 29.58 -24.00
CA THR A 118 -8.75 29.23 -23.04
C THR A 118 -8.31 28.15 -22.06
N MET A 119 -7.50 27.19 -22.51
CA MET A 119 -6.88 26.23 -21.59
C MET A 119 -5.96 26.94 -20.58
N VAL A 120 -5.13 27.89 -21.02
CA VAL A 120 -4.28 28.70 -20.10
C VAL A 120 -5.13 29.57 -19.17
N GLU A 121 -6.28 30.09 -19.62
CA GLU A 121 -7.24 30.83 -18.76
C GLU A 121 -7.75 29.98 -17.59
N SER A 122 -8.01 28.69 -17.85
CA SER A 122 -8.40 27.75 -16.80
C SER A 122 -7.24 27.40 -15.85
N ILE A 123 -5.99 27.39 -16.33
CA ILE A 123 -4.82 27.24 -15.44
C ILE A 123 -4.71 28.46 -14.50
N ARG A 124 -4.87 29.67 -15.05
CA ARG A 124 -4.80 30.92 -14.26
C ARG A 124 -5.89 31.01 -13.20
N SER A 125 -7.12 30.62 -13.52
CA SER A 125 -8.20 30.58 -12.54
C SER A 125 -7.87 29.60 -11.39
N GLY A 126 -7.18 28.50 -11.68
CA GLY A 126 -6.65 27.58 -10.67
C GLY A 126 -5.61 28.22 -9.75
N ILE A 127 -4.63 28.95 -10.28
CA ILE A 127 -3.61 29.66 -9.48
C ILE A 127 -4.24 30.59 -8.44
N GLN A 128 -5.33 31.28 -8.80
CA GLN A 128 -6.04 32.20 -7.90
C GLN A 128 -6.67 31.49 -6.69
N LEU A 129 -6.91 30.17 -6.77
CA LEU A 129 -7.48 29.37 -5.67
C LEU A 129 -6.41 28.88 -4.68
N VAL A 130 -5.14 28.87 -5.05
CA VAL A 130 -4.06 28.22 -4.26
C VAL A 130 -3.84 28.90 -2.92
N GLU A 131 -3.64 30.23 -2.91
CA GLU A 131 -3.38 30.97 -1.66
C GLU A 131 -4.60 30.93 -0.71
N PRO A 132 -5.85 31.21 -1.16
CA PRO A 132 -7.04 31.09 -0.31
C PRO A 132 -7.22 29.68 0.28
N ALA A 133 -7.06 28.63 -0.54
CA ALA A 133 -7.24 27.25 -0.10
C ALA A 133 -6.27 26.86 1.03
N ILE A 134 -5.03 27.38 1.00
CA ILE A 134 -4.03 27.15 2.05
C ILE A 134 -4.31 28.02 3.29
N GLY A 135 -4.60 29.31 3.09
CA GLY A 135 -4.75 30.28 4.18
C GLY A 135 -5.94 30.01 5.10
N GLU A 136 -7.01 29.44 4.54
CA GLU A 136 -8.26 29.15 5.23
C GLU A 136 -8.45 27.66 5.57
N ASN A 137 -7.52 26.79 5.14
CA ASN A 137 -7.72 25.33 5.13
C ASN A 137 -9.03 24.94 4.42
N ASP A 138 -9.35 25.66 3.36
CA ASP A 138 -10.60 25.52 2.62
C ASP A 138 -10.49 24.34 1.65
N THR A 139 -10.95 23.19 2.13
CA THR A 139 -11.00 21.95 1.36
C THR A 139 -11.91 22.06 0.12
N PRO A 140 -13.10 22.69 0.19
CA PRO A 140 -13.90 23.00 -1.01
C PRO A 140 -13.13 23.76 -2.11
N LEU A 141 -12.33 24.77 -1.78
CA LEU A 141 -11.51 25.48 -2.76
C LEU A 141 -10.40 24.57 -3.33
N ALA A 142 -9.75 23.76 -2.49
CA ALA A 142 -8.80 22.76 -2.96
C ALA A 142 -9.46 21.74 -3.91
N LEU A 143 -10.70 21.33 -3.65
CA LEU A 143 -11.43 20.42 -4.54
C LEU A 143 -11.77 21.07 -5.89
N ARG A 144 -12.20 22.33 -5.88
CA ARG A 144 -12.43 23.10 -7.11
C ARG A 144 -11.16 23.20 -7.96
N LEU A 145 -10.01 23.41 -7.33
CA LEU A 145 -8.71 23.42 -8.00
C LEU A 145 -8.44 22.08 -8.72
N GLY A 146 -8.66 20.95 -8.04
CA GLY A 146 -8.48 19.63 -8.64
C GLY A 146 -9.47 19.32 -9.77
N GLN A 147 -10.71 19.83 -9.68
CA GLN A 147 -11.75 19.64 -10.70
C GLN A 147 -11.41 20.31 -12.05
N LEU A 148 -10.61 21.38 -12.05
CA LEU A 148 -10.19 22.05 -13.29
C LEU A 148 -9.43 21.11 -14.23
N GLN A 149 -8.72 20.11 -13.69
CA GLN A 149 -7.99 19.13 -14.50
C GLN A 149 -8.91 18.33 -15.42
N HIS A 150 -10.15 18.05 -15.01
CA HIS A 150 -11.07 17.24 -15.82
C HIS A 150 -11.49 17.96 -17.10
N GLY A 151 -11.86 19.24 -17.01
CA GLY A 151 -12.19 20.06 -18.18
C GLY A 151 -11.00 20.24 -19.11
N LEU A 152 -9.82 20.50 -18.55
CA LEU A 152 -8.58 20.64 -19.33
C LEU A 152 -8.15 19.34 -20.03
N GLU A 153 -8.46 18.19 -19.45
CA GLU A 153 -8.23 16.88 -20.06
C GLU A 153 -9.16 16.64 -21.27
N GLU A 154 -10.39 17.16 -21.22
CA GLU A 154 -11.32 17.15 -22.36
C GLU A 154 -10.84 18.08 -23.47
N ASP A 155 -10.47 19.31 -23.14
CA ASP A 155 -9.93 20.27 -24.10
C ASP A 155 -8.68 19.73 -24.80
N TYR A 156 -7.76 19.14 -24.04
CA TYR A 156 -6.57 18.48 -24.59
C TYR A 156 -6.94 17.35 -25.55
N ARG A 157 -7.89 16.47 -25.19
CA ARG A 157 -8.32 15.37 -26.07
C ARG A 157 -8.90 15.88 -27.39
N LEU A 158 -9.65 16.98 -27.34
CA LEU A 158 -10.16 17.64 -28.55
C LEU A 158 -9.02 18.19 -29.42
N ARG A 159 -8.02 18.86 -28.82
CA ARG A 159 -6.84 19.37 -29.57
C ARG A 159 -6.01 18.25 -30.18
N LEU A 160 -5.76 17.19 -29.41
CA LEU A 160 -5.03 16.01 -29.88
C LEU A 160 -5.72 15.39 -31.10
N ALA A 161 -7.05 15.22 -31.05
CA ALA A 161 -7.82 14.69 -32.18
C ALA A 161 -7.76 15.60 -33.41
N SER A 162 -7.89 16.92 -33.22
CA SER A 162 -7.79 17.94 -34.28
C SER A 162 -6.43 17.88 -34.98
N TYR A 163 -5.34 17.97 -34.21
CA TYR A 163 -3.98 17.96 -34.75
C TYR A 163 -3.62 16.63 -35.41
N VAL A 164 -4.01 15.48 -34.84
CA VAL A 164 -3.77 14.17 -35.47
C VAL A 164 -4.53 14.04 -36.80
N ALA A 165 -5.76 14.55 -36.88
CA ALA A 165 -6.51 14.56 -38.13
C ALA A 165 -5.86 15.46 -39.19
N ALA A 166 -5.34 16.62 -38.79
CA ALA A 166 -4.60 17.53 -39.67
C ALA A 166 -3.27 16.93 -40.14
N LEU A 167 -2.49 16.31 -39.24
CA LEU A 167 -1.22 15.64 -39.56
C LEU A 167 -1.39 14.53 -40.62
N LYS A 168 -2.51 13.80 -40.60
CA LYS A 168 -2.82 12.79 -41.62
C LYS A 168 -2.98 13.37 -43.02
N LYS A 169 -3.29 14.67 -43.15
CA LYS A 169 -3.37 15.38 -44.43
C LYS A 169 -2.00 15.78 -44.98
N LYS A 170 -0.92 15.60 -44.19
CA LYS A 170 0.49 15.85 -44.54
C LYS A 170 0.83 17.30 -44.91
N ASP A 171 0.08 18.25 -44.35
CA ASP A 171 0.33 19.68 -44.49
C ASP A 171 0.68 20.29 -43.12
N ASN A 172 1.52 21.33 -43.08
CA ASN A 172 1.98 22.01 -41.86
C ASN A 172 2.44 21.07 -40.72
N THR A 173 3.14 19.99 -41.07
CA THR A 173 3.43 18.90 -40.11
C THR A 173 4.33 19.33 -38.95
N GLU A 174 5.27 20.25 -39.19
CA GLU A 174 6.17 20.77 -38.15
C GLU A 174 5.40 21.63 -37.14
N GLU A 175 4.59 22.56 -37.62
CA GLU A 175 3.76 23.43 -36.78
C GLU A 175 2.76 22.64 -35.95
N LEU A 176 2.04 21.69 -36.56
CA LEU A 176 1.08 20.82 -35.85
C LEU A 176 1.77 19.96 -34.77
N THR A 177 3.01 19.53 -35.03
CA THR A 177 3.81 18.81 -34.04
C THR A 177 4.18 19.70 -32.85
N ARG A 178 4.57 20.96 -33.11
CA ARG A 178 4.83 21.96 -32.07
C ARG A 178 3.56 22.28 -31.27
N GLY A 179 2.43 22.43 -31.95
CA GLY A 179 1.11 22.60 -31.32
C GLY A 179 0.74 21.45 -30.39
N LEU A 180 1.03 20.20 -30.77
CA LEU A 180 0.87 19.04 -29.90
C LEU A 180 1.73 19.13 -28.64
N PHE A 181 3.00 19.54 -28.75
CA PHE A 181 3.86 19.73 -27.58
C PHE A 181 3.35 20.85 -26.66
N VAL A 182 2.84 21.95 -27.21
CA VAL A 182 2.22 23.04 -26.45
C VAL A 182 0.97 22.56 -25.71
N ALA A 183 0.05 21.89 -26.42
CA ALA A 183 -1.16 21.33 -25.81
C ALA A 183 -0.82 20.30 -24.71
N HIS A 184 0.20 19.47 -24.92
CA HIS A 184 0.68 18.53 -23.92
C HIS A 184 1.29 19.22 -22.70
N ALA A 185 2.09 20.27 -22.89
CA ALA A 185 2.64 21.05 -21.78
C ALA A 185 1.54 21.74 -20.95
N ILE A 186 0.48 22.27 -21.59
CA ILE A 186 -0.68 22.82 -20.88
C ILE A 186 -1.44 21.72 -20.12
N ARG A 187 -1.60 20.51 -20.70
CA ARG A 187 -2.13 19.34 -19.98
C ARG A 187 -1.27 18.99 -18.76
N GLN A 188 0.06 19.09 -18.86
CA GLN A 188 0.95 18.88 -17.71
C GLN A 188 0.75 19.96 -16.63
N MET A 189 0.49 21.22 -17.02
CA MET A 189 0.14 22.27 -16.05
C MET A 189 -1.15 21.91 -15.29
N ALA A 190 -2.16 21.36 -15.98
CA ALA A 190 -3.39 20.91 -15.35
C ALA A 190 -3.16 19.79 -14.33
N ALA A 191 -2.28 18.83 -14.65
CA ALA A 191 -1.88 17.78 -13.73
C ALA A 191 -1.11 18.33 -12.51
N THR A 192 -0.27 19.36 -12.71
CA THR A 192 0.39 20.06 -11.61
C THR A 192 -0.60 20.76 -10.68
N LEU A 193 -1.67 21.37 -11.20
CA LEU A 193 -2.74 21.95 -10.36
C LEU A 193 -3.48 20.87 -9.55
N LEU A 194 -3.75 19.71 -10.15
CA LEU A 194 -4.33 18.57 -9.43
C LEU A 194 -3.41 18.12 -8.29
N HIS A 195 -2.10 18.02 -8.52
CA HIS A 195 -1.16 17.68 -7.47
C HIS A 195 -1.13 18.72 -6.34
N ILE A 196 -1.15 20.03 -6.67
CA ILE A 196 -1.28 21.10 -5.66
C ILE A 196 -2.56 20.92 -4.83
N SER A 197 -3.69 20.62 -5.48
CA SER A 197 -4.97 20.32 -4.80
C SER A 197 -4.82 19.16 -3.80
N GLU A 198 -4.21 18.04 -4.21
CA GLU A 198 -4.00 16.87 -3.36
C GLU A 198 -3.08 17.18 -2.17
N VAL A 199 -2.03 17.98 -2.38
CA VAL A 199 -1.13 18.41 -1.31
C VAL A 199 -1.85 19.30 -0.30
N ILE A 200 -2.74 20.20 -0.74
CA ILE A 200 -3.56 21.04 0.14
C ILE A 200 -4.55 20.18 0.93
N ILE A 201 -5.27 19.28 0.27
CA ILE A 201 -6.20 18.33 0.93
C ILE A 201 -5.44 17.49 1.97
N SER A 202 -4.27 16.98 1.62
CA SER A 202 -3.41 16.21 2.53
C SER A 202 -2.95 17.04 3.74
N ALA A 203 -2.64 18.32 3.53
CA ALA A 203 -2.28 19.24 4.61
C ALA A 203 -3.46 19.47 5.57
N ASN A 204 -4.65 19.69 5.03
CA ASN A 204 -5.88 19.92 5.79
C ASN A 204 -6.29 18.69 6.61
N LEU A 205 -6.11 17.49 6.05
CA LEU A 205 -6.44 16.21 6.70
C LEU A 205 -5.32 15.67 7.60
N GLY A 206 -4.13 16.26 7.56
CA GLY A 206 -2.96 15.81 8.32
C GLY A 206 -2.35 14.47 7.87
N GLN A 207 -2.77 13.92 6.73
CA GLN A 207 -2.26 12.67 6.18
C GLN A 207 -2.21 12.72 4.64
N PRO A 208 -1.34 11.94 3.98
CA PRO A 208 -1.32 11.87 2.51
C PRO A 208 -2.64 11.31 1.94
N VAL A 209 -3.31 12.10 1.11
CA VAL A 209 -4.58 11.75 0.47
C VAL A 209 -4.58 12.29 -0.96
N ASN A 210 -4.86 11.40 -1.92
CA ASN A 210 -5.10 11.81 -3.30
C ASN A 210 -6.59 12.15 -3.53
N PHE A 211 -6.89 12.76 -4.67
CA PHE A 211 -8.21 13.29 -4.97
C PHE A 211 -9.31 12.20 -5.00
N GLU A 212 -8.98 11.01 -5.53
CA GLU A 212 -9.91 9.87 -5.57
C GLU A 212 -10.23 9.31 -4.18
N ARG A 213 -9.20 9.20 -3.32
CA ARG A 213 -9.29 8.71 -1.95
C ARG A 213 -10.16 9.62 -1.10
N TYR A 214 -10.00 10.94 -1.22
CA TYR A 214 -10.81 11.91 -0.50
C TYR A 214 -12.30 11.73 -0.79
N HIS A 215 -12.68 11.68 -2.07
CA HIS A 215 -14.09 11.51 -2.43
C HIS A 215 -14.65 10.15 -2.03
N SER A 216 -13.85 9.09 -2.15
CA SER A 216 -14.26 7.76 -1.71
C SER A 216 -14.52 7.75 -0.21
N LEU A 217 -13.69 8.42 0.57
CA LEU A 217 -13.84 8.59 2.00
C LEU A 217 -15.08 9.42 2.35
N GLN A 218 -15.25 10.60 1.74
CA GLN A 218 -16.39 11.48 1.98
C GLN A 218 -17.72 10.77 1.69
N SER A 219 -17.83 10.16 0.51
CA SER A 219 -19.05 9.44 0.13
C SER A 219 -19.33 8.19 0.98
N LEU A 220 -18.31 7.58 1.60
CA LEU A 220 -18.47 6.48 2.54
C LEU A 220 -18.91 6.99 3.92
N ILE A 221 -18.38 8.13 4.36
CA ILE A 221 -18.78 8.82 5.59
C ILE A 221 -20.24 9.31 5.48
N ASP A 222 -20.62 9.93 4.36
CA ASP A 222 -22.00 10.41 4.13
C ASP A 222 -23.03 9.27 4.26
N LYS A 223 -22.66 8.06 3.82
CA LYS A 223 -23.51 6.85 3.93
C LYS A 223 -23.67 6.34 5.35
N MET A 224 -22.79 6.70 6.28
CA MET A 224 -22.93 6.34 7.70
C MET A 224 -23.95 7.21 8.43
N GLY A 225 -24.52 8.23 7.78
CA GLY A 225 -25.54 9.12 8.37
C GLY A 225 -24.99 10.07 9.44
N THR A 226 -23.67 10.09 9.64
CA THR A 226 -22.98 11.05 10.51
C THR A 226 -22.76 12.33 9.71
N HIS A 227 -23.67 13.29 9.85
CA HIS A 227 -23.50 14.65 9.33
C HIS A 227 -22.47 15.48 10.11
N ASP A 228 -21.71 14.86 11.02
CA ASP A 228 -20.69 15.55 11.78
C ASP A 228 -19.45 15.82 10.92
N GLU A 229 -19.23 17.10 10.68
CA GLU A 229 -17.97 17.69 10.17
C GLU A 229 -16.75 17.41 11.09
N ALA A 230 -16.92 16.59 12.14
CA ALA A 230 -15.95 16.38 13.21
C ALA A 230 -15.39 14.94 13.28
N LEU A 231 -15.69 14.06 12.32
CA LEU A 231 -15.01 12.76 12.21
C LEU A 231 -13.51 12.95 11.93
N ARG A 232 -12.66 12.43 12.81
CA ARG A 232 -11.21 12.49 12.66
C ARG A 232 -10.71 11.23 11.99
N ILE A 233 -9.95 11.40 10.91
CA ILE A 233 -9.32 10.30 10.18
C ILE A 233 -7.86 10.23 10.60
N GLU A 234 -7.42 9.08 11.10
CA GLU A 234 -6.03 8.87 11.52
C GLU A 234 -5.40 7.77 10.65
N PRO A 235 -4.19 7.99 10.11
CA PRO A 235 -3.47 6.94 9.41
C PRO A 235 -3.07 5.85 10.42
N LEU A 236 -3.44 4.60 10.13
CA LEU A 236 -3.08 3.44 10.96
C LEU A 236 -1.87 2.72 10.39
N ALA A 237 -1.87 2.51 9.07
CA ALA A 237 -0.78 1.84 8.38
C ALA A 237 -0.81 2.14 6.87
N GLU A 238 0.36 2.04 6.25
CA GLU A 238 0.49 1.94 4.79
C GLU A 238 0.96 0.54 4.45
N THR A 239 0.22 -0.16 3.60
CA THR A 239 0.63 -1.48 3.15
C THR A 239 1.73 -1.35 2.10
N ARG A 240 2.72 -2.26 2.11
CA ARG A 240 3.75 -2.36 1.05
C ARG A 240 3.17 -2.55 -0.35
N SER A 241 1.87 -2.87 -0.43
CA SER A 241 1.14 -3.15 -1.65
C SER A 241 0.47 -1.90 -2.26
N GLY A 242 0.63 -0.73 -1.62
CA GLY A 242 0.11 0.56 -2.05
C GLY A 242 -1.32 0.88 -1.55
N SER A 243 -1.90 0.05 -0.68
CA SER A 243 -3.17 0.33 -0.01
C SER A 243 -2.93 1.06 1.30
N ALA A 244 -3.68 2.13 1.53
CA ALA A 244 -3.63 2.89 2.77
C ALA A 244 -4.77 2.47 3.70
N ILE A 245 -4.48 2.42 5.00
CA ILE A 245 -5.41 2.04 6.05
C ILE A 245 -5.53 3.19 7.03
N SER A 246 -6.73 3.71 7.21
CA SER A 246 -7.02 4.80 8.14
C SER A 246 -8.15 4.42 9.09
N GLY A 247 -8.04 4.80 10.36
CA GLY A 247 -9.10 4.68 11.34
C GLY A 247 -9.98 5.92 11.34
N ILE A 248 -11.29 5.74 11.47
CA ILE A 248 -12.28 6.82 11.61
C ILE A 248 -12.70 6.88 13.08
N ARG A 249 -12.53 8.04 13.72
CA ARG A 249 -12.97 8.29 15.11
C ARG A 249 -14.18 9.22 15.15
N SER A 250 -15.12 8.93 16.05
CA SER A 250 -16.17 9.87 16.45
C SER A 250 -15.65 10.79 17.54
N PRO A 251 -15.93 12.11 17.48
CA PRO A 251 -15.54 13.07 18.52
C PRO A 251 -16.27 12.85 19.85
N ASP A 252 -17.45 12.24 19.84
CA ASP A 252 -18.32 12.05 21.02
C ASP A 252 -18.03 10.75 21.80
N ASP A 253 -17.18 9.87 21.27
CA ASP A 253 -16.83 8.63 21.96
C ASP A 253 -15.67 8.88 22.94
N GLN A 254 -15.98 8.90 24.25
CA GLN A 254 -14.97 8.95 25.30
C GLN A 254 -14.22 7.62 25.43
N SER A 255 -14.72 6.54 24.82
CA SER A 255 -13.94 5.34 24.63
C SER A 255 -12.89 5.61 23.54
N ASN A 256 -11.65 5.21 23.77
CA ASN A 256 -10.51 5.55 22.91
C ASN A 256 -10.53 4.80 21.56
N GLY A 257 -11.70 4.36 21.09
CA GLY A 257 -11.90 3.43 19.97
C GLY A 257 -12.15 4.11 18.62
N TYR A 258 -11.79 3.40 17.56
CA TYR A 258 -12.22 3.75 16.21
C TYR A 258 -13.64 3.22 15.96
N VAL A 259 -14.44 3.99 15.21
CA VAL A 259 -15.78 3.58 14.77
C VAL A 259 -15.68 2.62 13.58
N ALA A 260 -14.74 2.88 12.68
CA ALA A 260 -14.56 2.10 11.47
C ALA A 260 -13.12 2.18 10.95
N ILE A 261 -12.73 1.19 10.16
CA ILE A 261 -11.47 1.15 9.41
C ILE A 261 -11.75 1.36 7.94
N PHE A 262 -11.14 2.40 7.37
CA PHE A 262 -11.15 2.71 5.96
C PHE A 262 -9.92 2.11 5.28
N LYS A 263 -10.15 1.28 4.25
CA LYS A 263 -9.12 0.71 3.38
C LYS A 263 -9.39 1.13 1.95
N ASP A 264 -8.38 1.62 1.25
CA ASP A 264 -8.49 1.94 -0.18
C ASP A 264 -7.30 1.42 -1.00
N GLY A 265 -7.51 1.30 -2.31
CA GLY A 265 -6.45 0.91 -3.25
C GLY A 265 -7.00 0.32 -4.54
N VAL A 266 -6.18 -0.50 -5.19
CA VAL A 266 -6.50 -1.10 -6.50
C VAL A 266 -7.77 -1.95 -6.42
N LYS A 267 -8.72 -1.67 -7.31
CA LYS A 267 -10.08 -2.29 -7.34
C LYS A 267 -10.08 -3.80 -7.19
N ARG A 268 -9.19 -4.51 -7.90
CA ARG A 268 -9.09 -5.97 -7.83
C ARG A 268 -8.78 -6.46 -6.42
N LYS A 269 -7.80 -5.85 -5.75
CA LYS A 269 -7.37 -6.26 -4.40
C LYS A 269 -8.45 -6.00 -3.36
N VAL A 270 -9.05 -4.82 -3.38
CA VAL A 270 -10.12 -4.47 -2.43
C VAL A 270 -11.35 -5.35 -2.64
N LYS A 271 -11.62 -5.77 -3.89
CA LYS A 271 -12.66 -6.76 -4.18
C LYS A 271 -12.33 -8.13 -3.57
N GLU A 272 -11.09 -8.60 -3.71
CA GLU A 272 -10.65 -9.88 -3.12
C GLU A 272 -10.77 -9.86 -1.59
N GLU A 273 -10.37 -8.76 -0.94
CA GLU A 273 -10.55 -8.57 0.52
C GLU A 273 -12.03 -8.62 0.91
N ARG A 274 -12.90 -7.87 0.19
CA ARG A 274 -14.35 -7.89 0.41
C ARG A 274 -14.91 -9.32 0.32
N GLN A 275 -14.54 -10.05 -0.73
CA GLN A 275 -15.02 -11.42 -0.96
C GLN A 275 -14.56 -12.36 0.17
N GLY A 276 -13.32 -12.22 0.65
CA GLY A 276 -12.82 -12.98 1.79
C GLY A 276 -13.65 -12.73 3.05
N VAL A 277 -13.93 -11.46 3.36
CA VAL A 277 -14.76 -11.07 4.51
C VAL A 277 -16.20 -11.57 4.39
N GLU A 278 -16.83 -11.43 3.22
CA GLU A 278 -18.19 -11.93 2.95
C GLU A 278 -18.26 -13.45 3.12
N SER A 279 -17.28 -14.18 2.57
CA SER A 279 -17.22 -15.65 2.68
C SER A 279 -17.11 -16.10 4.14
N TRP A 280 -16.29 -15.42 4.96
CA TRP A 280 -16.21 -15.74 6.39
C TRP A 280 -17.49 -15.39 7.15
N HIS A 281 -18.22 -14.33 6.77
CA HIS A 281 -19.53 -14.04 7.37
C HIS A 281 -20.57 -15.13 7.09
N GLU A 282 -20.53 -15.71 5.90
CA GLU A 282 -21.42 -16.81 5.51
C GLU A 282 -21.02 -18.13 6.16
N ILE A 283 -19.72 -18.44 6.20
CA ILE A 283 -19.19 -19.74 6.63
C ILE A 283 -19.06 -19.84 8.16
N TYR A 284 -18.55 -18.80 8.82
CA TYR A 284 -18.37 -18.77 10.27
C TYR A 284 -18.65 -17.35 10.78
N PRO A 285 -19.94 -17.02 11.05
CA PRO A 285 -20.34 -15.69 11.46
C PRO A 285 -19.60 -15.21 12.71
N GLY A 286 -19.06 -14.00 12.64
CA GLY A 286 -18.41 -13.37 13.78
C GLY A 286 -16.92 -13.68 13.97
N LEU A 287 -16.24 -14.26 12.99
CA LEU A 287 -14.78 -14.32 13.00
C LEU A 287 -14.13 -13.18 12.20
N ALA A 288 -14.84 -12.65 11.20
CA ALA A 288 -14.40 -11.55 10.34
C ALA A 288 -15.07 -10.22 10.73
N PRO A 289 -14.45 -9.06 10.41
CA PRO A 289 -15.06 -7.74 10.61
C PRO A 289 -16.23 -7.50 9.68
N LYS A 290 -17.29 -6.83 10.13
CA LYS A 290 -18.41 -6.50 9.23
C LYS A 290 -18.00 -5.50 8.16
N ILE A 291 -18.52 -5.68 6.95
CA ILE A 291 -18.42 -4.68 5.89
C ILE A 291 -19.52 -3.65 6.11
N LEU A 292 -19.12 -2.41 6.38
CA LEU A 292 -20.05 -1.30 6.58
C LEU A 292 -20.45 -0.69 5.24
N SER A 293 -19.49 -0.52 4.33
CA SER A 293 -19.76 0.02 3.00
C SER A 293 -18.62 -0.23 2.02
N TYR A 294 -18.93 -0.17 0.73
CA TYR A 294 -17.99 -0.44 -0.35
C TYR A 294 -18.27 0.44 -1.57
N GLN A 295 -17.22 1.03 -2.14
CA GLN A 295 -17.33 1.90 -3.30
C GLN A 295 -16.24 1.62 -4.34
N LYS A 296 -16.61 1.84 -5.61
CA LYS A 296 -15.73 1.70 -6.77
C LYS A 296 -15.67 3.04 -7.49
N ARG A 297 -14.46 3.49 -7.83
CA ARG A 297 -14.25 4.69 -8.67
C ARG A 297 -13.06 4.44 -9.59
N GLY A 298 -13.31 4.43 -10.90
CA GLY A 298 -12.26 4.13 -11.89
C GLY A 298 -11.60 2.76 -11.66
N GLN A 299 -10.27 2.78 -11.52
CA GLN A 299 -9.43 1.60 -11.22
C GLN A 299 -9.19 1.40 -9.71
N SER A 300 -9.77 2.27 -8.89
CA SER A 300 -9.65 2.26 -7.44
C SER A 300 -10.96 1.76 -6.79
N ALA A 301 -10.85 1.23 -5.58
CA ALA A 301 -11.99 0.94 -4.73
C ALA A 301 -11.65 1.26 -3.28
N ALA A 302 -12.69 1.53 -2.51
CA ALA A 302 -12.61 1.79 -1.08
C ALA A 302 -13.59 0.86 -0.34
N LEU A 303 -13.16 0.41 0.82
CA LEU A 303 -13.86 -0.49 1.70
C LEU A 303 -13.85 0.09 3.11
N LEU A 304 -15.02 0.19 3.71
CA LEU A 304 -15.17 0.54 5.10
C LEU A 304 -15.59 -0.71 5.87
N ILE A 305 -14.79 -1.10 6.85
CA ILE A 305 -15.05 -2.25 7.71
C ILE A 305 -15.16 -1.82 9.18
N GLU A 306 -15.85 -2.63 9.96
CA GLU A 306 -15.92 -2.51 11.41
C GLU A 306 -14.52 -2.48 12.03
N HIS A 307 -14.32 -1.59 13.01
CA HIS A 307 -13.14 -1.65 13.85
C HIS A 307 -13.30 -2.78 14.87
N LEU A 308 -12.32 -3.69 14.87
CA LEU A 308 -12.28 -4.80 15.81
C LEU A 308 -11.47 -4.39 17.06
N PRO A 309 -12.08 -4.38 18.26
CA PRO A 309 -11.35 -4.11 19.49
C PRO A 309 -10.34 -5.22 19.82
N GLY A 310 -9.39 -4.89 20.70
CA GLY A 310 -8.39 -5.83 21.20
C GLY A 310 -6.99 -5.60 20.63
N PHE A 311 -6.14 -6.61 20.76
CA PHE A 311 -4.73 -6.56 20.38
C PHE A 311 -4.43 -7.58 19.30
N THR A 312 -3.55 -7.24 18.36
CA THR A 312 -2.98 -8.25 17.47
C THR A 312 -2.17 -9.26 18.26
N PHE A 313 -2.09 -10.50 17.80
CA PHE A 313 -1.26 -11.53 18.45
C PHE A 313 0.21 -11.12 18.50
N GLU A 314 0.71 -10.43 17.47
CA GLU A 314 2.04 -9.82 17.50
C GLU A 314 2.19 -8.88 18.70
N HIS A 315 1.25 -7.95 18.90
CA HIS A 315 1.31 -7.01 20.03
C HIS A 315 1.25 -7.73 21.38
N LEU A 316 0.35 -8.70 21.54
CA LEU A 316 0.22 -9.51 22.76
C LEU A 316 1.53 -10.22 23.11
N LEU A 317 2.13 -10.86 22.12
CA LEU A 317 3.37 -11.62 22.29
C LEU A 317 4.52 -10.72 22.72
N LEU A 318 4.60 -9.50 22.18
CA LEU A 318 5.73 -8.59 22.38
C LEU A 318 5.60 -7.71 23.62
N ASN A 319 4.38 -7.29 23.99
CA ASN A 319 4.19 -6.19 24.95
C ASN A 319 3.38 -6.57 26.18
N GLU A 320 2.52 -7.59 26.09
CA GLU A 320 1.56 -7.90 27.15
C GLU A 320 2.05 -8.99 28.11
N SER A 321 1.34 -9.18 29.24
CA SER A 321 1.71 -10.14 30.27
C SER A 321 1.55 -11.60 29.83
N SER A 322 2.30 -12.51 30.45
CA SER A 322 2.25 -13.95 30.15
C SER A 322 0.85 -14.52 30.33
N GLU A 323 0.13 -14.08 31.36
CA GLU A 323 -1.24 -14.52 31.65
C GLU A 323 -2.20 -14.15 30.52
N LEU A 324 -2.07 -12.93 29.98
CA LEU A 324 -2.91 -12.49 28.87
C LEU A 324 -2.62 -13.26 27.58
N VAL A 325 -1.35 -13.59 27.33
CA VAL A 325 -0.98 -14.43 26.18
C VAL A 325 -1.49 -15.86 26.35
N ASP A 326 -1.37 -16.46 27.53
CA ASP A 326 -1.90 -17.80 27.79
C ASP A 326 -3.43 -17.83 27.59
N GLU A 327 -4.12 -16.79 28.02
CA GLU A 327 -5.55 -16.62 27.77
C GLU A 327 -5.85 -16.49 26.26
N ALA A 328 -5.14 -15.62 25.56
CA ALA A 328 -5.30 -15.43 24.12
C ALA A 328 -5.07 -16.74 23.35
N VAL A 329 -4.00 -17.48 23.66
CA VAL A 329 -3.69 -18.79 23.05
C VAL A 329 -4.78 -19.81 23.33
N LYS A 330 -5.34 -19.83 24.54
CA LYS A 330 -6.48 -20.68 24.89
C LYS A 330 -7.70 -20.38 24.02
N TYR A 331 -8.03 -19.11 23.79
CA TYR A 331 -9.15 -18.74 22.91
C TYR A 331 -8.85 -19.02 21.44
N LEU A 332 -7.64 -18.70 20.96
CA LEU A 332 -7.21 -19.01 19.60
C LEU A 332 -7.33 -20.50 19.29
N THR A 333 -6.82 -21.36 20.16
CA THR A 333 -6.85 -22.81 19.97
C THR A 333 -8.26 -23.40 20.13
N ARG A 334 -9.16 -22.74 20.86
CA ARG A 334 -10.58 -23.07 20.89
C ARG A 334 -11.24 -22.69 19.56
N THR A 335 -11.03 -21.47 19.09
CA THR A 335 -11.59 -20.97 17.82
C THR A 335 -11.13 -21.81 16.65
N LEU A 336 -9.83 -22.10 16.52
CA LEU A 336 -9.30 -22.97 15.45
C LEU A 336 -9.97 -24.34 15.41
N ARG A 337 -10.17 -24.98 16.57
CA ARG A 337 -10.87 -26.27 16.64
C ARG A 337 -12.33 -26.16 16.20
N SER A 338 -13.02 -25.10 16.59
CA SER A 338 -14.40 -24.83 16.14
C SER A 338 -14.45 -24.66 14.62
N VAL A 339 -13.59 -23.79 14.08
CA VAL A 339 -13.51 -23.54 12.64
C VAL A 339 -13.22 -24.82 11.86
N TRP A 340 -12.22 -25.62 12.26
CA TRP A 340 -11.90 -26.88 11.59
C TRP A 340 -13.04 -27.90 11.66
N GLN A 341 -13.82 -27.89 12.73
CA GLN A 341 -14.95 -28.80 12.91
C GLN A 341 -16.19 -28.35 12.10
N GLU A 342 -16.52 -27.07 12.15
CA GLU A 342 -17.72 -26.50 11.51
C GLU A 342 -17.57 -26.36 10.00
N THR A 343 -16.34 -26.15 9.52
CA THR A 343 -16.04 -26.01 8.08
C THR A 343 -15.48 -27.29 7.47
N TYR A 344 -15.56 -28.41 8.18
CA TYR A 344 -15.08 -29.69 7.70
C TYR A 344 -15.78 -30.11 6.40
N THR A 345 -14.99 -30.52 5.42
CA THR A 345 -15.47 -31.17 4.19
C THR A 345 -14.66 -32.44 3.95
N PRO A 346 -15.31 -33.55 3.55
CA PRO A 346 -14.61 -34.83 3.33
C PRO A 346 -13.77 -34.84 2.04
N GLU A 347 -13.67 -33.71 1.33
CA GLU A 347 -12.92 -33.60 0.09
C GLU A 347 -11.42 -33.59 0.39
N SER A 348 -10.69 -34.53 -0.23
CA SER A 348 -9.24 -34.55 -0.12
C SER A 348 -8.62 -33.43 -0.95
N VAL A 349 -7.66 -32.72 -0.37
CA VAL A 349 -7.06 -31.52 -0.98
C VAL A 349 -5.54 -31.55 -0.95
N ALA A 350 -4.92 -31.14 -2.04
CA ALA A 350 -3.48 -31.00 -2.14
C ALA A 350 -3.06 -29.57 -1.80
N ALA A 351 -2.28 -29.38 -0.73
CA ALA A 351 -1.82 -28.07 -0.28
C ALA A 351 -0.86 -27.40 -1.28
N ARG A 352 -0.10 -28.21 -2.05
CA ARG A 352 0.82 -27.76 -3.10
C ARG A 352 1.86 -26.76 -2.58
N HIS A 353 2.38 -26.96 -1.37
CA HIS A 353 3.36 -26.11 -0.72
C HIS A 353 4.62 -25.91 -1.58
N MET A 354 5.12 -26.94 -2.26
CA MET A 354 6.31 -26.81 -3.10
C MET A 354 6.02 -26.04 -4.39
N GLN A 355 4.83 -26.18 -4.97
CA GLN A 355 4.40 -25.32 -6.08
C GLN A 355 4.25 -23.86 -5.64
N GLN A 356 3.71 -23.62 -4.44
CA GLN A 356 3.62 -22.28 -3.86
C GLN A 356 5.02 -21.67 -3.63
N LEU A 357 5.97 -22.47 -3.11
CA LEU A 357 7.36 -22.07 -2.90
C LEU A 357 8.04 -21.72 -4.22
N GLN A 358 7.94 -22.60 -5.23
CA GLN A 358 8.54 -22.41 -6.55
C GLN A 358 8.13 -21.07 -7.19
N LYS A 359 6.85 -20.71 -7.11
CA LYS A 359 6.33 -19.41 -7.62
C LYS A 359 6.90 -18.18 -6.93
N ARG A 360 7.56 -18.33 -5.78
CA ARG A 360 8.08 -17.25 -4.94
C ARG A 360 9.61 -17.22 -4.85
N LEU A 361 10.31 -18.23 -5.40
CA LEU A 361 11.77 -18.31 -5.33
C LEU A 361 12.46 -17.14 -6.02
N ASP A 362 11.99 -16.72 -7.19
CA ASP A 362 12.57 -15.57 -7.90
C ASP A 362 12.57 -14.30 -7.03
N ASP A 363 11.50 -14.07 -6.24
CA ASP A 363 11.42 -12.94 -5.34
C ASP A 363 12.35 -13.10 -4.12
N VAL A 364 12.60 -14.33 -3.68
CA VAL A 364 13.60 -14.62 -2.64
C VAL A 364 15.01 -14.32 -3.17
N TYR A 365 15.34 -14.78 -4.37
CA TYR A 365 16.67 -14.61 -4.97
C TYR A 365 16.97 -13.16 -5.37
N LYS A 366 15.96 -12.35 -5.68
CA LYS A 366 16.14 -10.90 -5.87
C LYS A 366 16.64 -10.20 -4.59
N ILE A 367 16.19 -10.66 -3.42
CA ILE A 367 16.59 -10.09 -2.11
C ILE A 367 17.88 -10.75 -1.60
N HIS A 368 18.01 -12.07 -1.77
CA HIS A 368 19.13 -12.88 -1.32
C HIS A 368 19.75 -13.67 -2.48
N PRO A 369 20.52 -13.02 -3.37
CA PRO A 369 21.16 -13.69 -4.51
C PRO A 369 22.08 -14.85 -4.10
N GLU A 370 22.64 -14.81 -2.88
CA GLU A 370 23.50 -15.87 -2.34
C GLU A 370 22.81 -17.23 -2.15
N PHE A 371 21.48 -17.27 -2.13
CA PHE A 371 20.70 -18.51 -2.04
C PHE A 371 20.56 -19.19 -3.40
N TYR A 372 20.76 -18.46 -4.50
CA TYR A 372 20.72 -19.03 -5.84
C TYR A 372 22.05 -19.72 -6.14
N GLN A 373 22.10 -21.03 -5.85
CA GLN A 373 23.28 -21.87 -6.03
C GLN A 373 22.93 -23.05 -6.93
N GLY A 374 23.83 -23.37 -7.86
CA GLY A 374 23.71 -24.57 -8.71
C GLY A 374 24.01 -25.86 -7.94
N ASP A 375 23.82 -27.00 -8.60
CA ASP A 375 24.19 -28.30 -8.05
C ASP A 375 25.70 -28.33 -7.76
N LEU A 376 26.07 -28.81 -6.57
CA LEU A 376 27.46 -28.90 -6.12
C LEU A 376 27.88 -30.36 -6.00
N ARG A 377 29.16 -30.64 -6.25
CA ARG A 377 29.76 -31.95 -5.99
C ARG A 377 30.89 -31.79 -5.00
N LEU A 378 30.78 -32.45 -3.84
CA LEU A 378 31.69 -32.31 -2.72
C LEU A 378 32.21 -33.69 -2.32
N CYS A 379 33.49 -33.95 -2.56
CA CYS A 379 34.15 -35.24 -2.29
C CYS A 379 33.38 -36.46 -2.87
N GLY A 380 32.77 -36.30 -4.05
CA GLY A 380 31.99 -37.35 -4.71
C GLY A 380 30.51 -37.39 -4.32
N VAL A 381 30.08 -36.67 -3.28
CA VAL A 381 28.68 -36.50 -2.89
C VAL A 381 28.07 -35.37 -3.70
N ASN A 382 26.95 -35.64 -4.38
CA ASN A 382 26.17 -34.61 -5.05
C ASN A 382 25.28 -33.91 -4.02
N LEU A 383 25.37 -32.59 -3.94
CA LEU A 383 24.52 -31.72 -3.16
C LEU A 383 23.59 -30.99 -4.14
N PRO A 384 22.32 -31.40 -4.26
CA PRO A 384 21.39 -30.75 -5.16
C PRO A 384 21.20 -29.28 -4.79
N ALA A 385 21.02 -28.45 -5.82
CA ALA A 385 20.56 -27.08 -5.71
C ALA A 385 19.21 -27.02 -4.98
N PHE A 386 18.91 -25.88 -4.37
CA PHE A 386 17.63 -25.71 -3.67
C PHE A 386 16.45 -25.88 -4.63
N ASP A 387 16.52 -25.33 -5.84
CA ASP A 387 15.52 -25.50 -6.90
C ASP A 387 15.28 -26.97 -7.25
N THR A 388 16.36 -27.76 -7.38
CA THR A 388 16.30 -29.21 -7.62
C THR A 388 15.58 -29.92 -6.49
N LEU A 389 15.89 -29.57 -5.23
CA LEU A 389 15.21 -30.12 -4.06
C LEU A 389 13.72 -29.78 -4.04
N VAL A 390 13.35 -28.55 -4.38
CA VAL A 390 11.94 -28.11 -4.46
C VAL A 390 11.18 -28.90 -5.52
N GLU A 391 11.76 -29.15 -6.69
CA GLU A 391 11.08 -29.92 -7.74
C GLU A 391 10.95 -31.41 -7.36
N GLN A 392 11.99 -32.01 -6.76
CA GLN A 392 11.91 -33.37 -6.23
C GLN A 392 10.83 -33.48 -5.14
N ALA A 393 10.79 -32.51 -4.22
CA ALA A 393 9.82 -32.49 -3.13
C ALA A 393 8.40 -32.24 -3.65
N LYS A 394 8.23 -31.47 -4.71
CA LYS A 394 6.94 -31.25 -5.38
C LYS A 394 6.41 -32.53 -6.02
N ALA A 395 7.27 -33.31 -6.68
CA ALA A 395 6.88 -34.61 -7.21
C ALA A 395 6.44 -35.56 -6.08
N ARG A 396 7.15 -35.53 -4.95
CA ARG A 396 6.81 -36.31 -3.75
C ARG A 396 5.55 -35.81 -3.03
N GLU A 397 5.31 -34.50 -3.01
CA GLU A 397 4.13 -33.87 -2.41
C GLU A 397 2.84 -34.31 -3.11
N ALA A 398 2.90 -34.69 -4.39
CA ALA A 398 1.72 -35.12 -5.15
C ALA A 398 1.00 -36.32 -4.52
N SER A 399 1.70 -37.18 -3.76
CA SER A 399 1.10 -38.30 -3.02
C SER A 399 0.73 -37.97 -1.58
N LEU A 400 1.04 -36.76 -1.09
CA LEU A 400 0.79 -36.30 0.27
C LEU A 400 -0.44 -35.37 0.28
N VAL A 401 -1.61 -35.95 0.02
CA VAL A 401 -2.88 -35.22 0.03
C VAL A 401 -3.45 -35.19 1.45
N ALA A 402 -4.05 -34.06 1.84
CA ALA A 402 -4.79 -33.98 3.09
C ALA A 402 -6.10 -34.78 2.95
N PRO A 403 -6.48 -35.59 3.95
CA PRO A 403 -7.65 -36.47 3.84
C PRO A 403 -8.98 -35.71 3.78
N PHE A 404 -9.01 -34.47 4.28
CA PHE A 404 -10.16 -33.58 4.30
C PHE A 404 -9.72 -32.14 4.07
N ALA A 405 -10.66 -31.24 3.78
CA ALA A 405 -10.43 -29.82 3.68
C ALA A 405 -11.27 -29.05 4.72
N VAL A 406 -10.75 -27.92 5.17
CA VAL A 406 -11.44 -26.97 6.05
C VAL A 406 -11.32 -25.58 5.46
N TYR A 407 -12.16 -24.64 5.88
CA TYR A 407 -12.01 -23.25 5.47
C TYR A 407 -10.86 -22.61 6.26
N ILE A 408 -9.77 -22.30 5.56
CA ILE A 408 -8.55 -21.73 6.14
C ILE A 408 -8.48 -20.22 5.90
N HIS A 409 -7.68 -19.53 6.70
CA HIS A 409 -7.31 -18.13 6.47
C HIS A 409 -6.37 -17.97 5.27
N GLY A 410 -5.42 -18.90 5.09
CA GLY A 410 -4.47 -18.92 3.99
C GLY A 410 -3.24 -18.01 4.14
N ASP A 411 -3.27 -17.03 5.07
CA ASP A 411 -2.17 -16.13 5.43
C ASP A 411 -2.15 -15.87 6.95
N PHE A 412 -2.16 -16.96 7.71
CA PHE A 412 -2.42 -16.98 9.16
C PHE A 412 -1.24 -16.49 10.02
N ASN A 413 -0.76 -15.27 9.78
CA ASN A 413 0.32 -14.64 10.53
C ASN A 413 -0.19 -14.05 11.86
N VAL A 414 0.71 -13.87 12.84
CA VAL A 414 0.41 -13.26 14.14
C VAL A 414 -0.13 -11.83 14.09
N ASP A 415 0.13 -11.08 13.03
CA ASP A 415 -0.40 -9.73 12.79
C ASP A 415 -1.83 -9.74 12.21
N ASN A 416 -2.30 -10.89 11.70
CA ASN A 416 -3.62 -11.06 11.10
C ASN A 416 -4.69 -11.59 12.08
N ILE A 417 -4.32 -11.76 13.35
CA ILE A 417 -5.19 -12.32 14.40
C ILE A 417 -5.33 -11.28 15.51
N ILE A 418 -6.57 -10.93 15.86
CA ILE A 418 -6.89 -10.01 16.95
C ILE A 418 -7.57 -10.79 18.08
N TYR A 419 -7.11 -10.58 19.31
CA TYR A 419 -7.78 -11.06 20.52
C TYR A 419 -8.36 -9.89 21.30
N ASP A 420 -9.65 -9.95 21.55
CA ASP A 420 -10.36 -9.04 22.45
C ASP A 420 -10.41 -9.64 23.86
N PRO A 421 -9.71 -9.05 24.86
CA PRO A 421 -9.72 -9.54 26.22
C PRO A 421 -11.02 -9.27 26.98
N LEU A 422 -11.83 -8.30 26.55
CA LEU A 422 -13.11 -7.98 27.18
C LEU A 422 -14.16 -9.01 26.79
N GLU A 423 -14.32 -9.21 25.48
CA GLU A 423 -15.29 -10.17 24.91
C GLU A 423 -14.74 -11.60 24.81
N LYS A 424 -13.46 -11.80 25.14
CA LYS A 424 -12.77 -13.10 25.10
C LYS A 424 -12.91 -13.78 23.74
N ARG A 425 -12.71 -12.99 22.69
CA ARG A 425 -13.02 -13.36 21.30
C ARG A 425 -11.81 -13.21 20.40
N ILE A 426 -11.74 -14.07 19.40
CA ILE A 426 -10.74 -14.02 18.34
C ILE A 426 -11.41 -13.49 17.08
N ASN A 427 -10.72 -12.59 16.38
CA ASN A 427 -11.12 -12.12 15.05
C ASN A 427 -9.95 -12.24 14.08
N PHE A 428 -10.23 -12.47 12.81
CA PHE A 428 -9.26 -12.55 11.72
C PHE A 428 -9.40 -11.34 10.79
N ILE A 429 -8.27 -10.86 10.27
CA ILE A 429 -8.19 -9.76 9.30
C ILE A 429 -7.29 -10.18 8.13
N ASP A 430 -7.35 -9.44 7.01
CA ASP A 430 -6.59 -9.78 5.78
C ASP A 430 -7.01 -11.13 5.17
N LEU A 431 -8.31 -11.26 4.88
CA LEU A 431 -8.96 -12.53 4.57
C LEU A 431 -8.93 -12.91 3.08
N HIS A 432 -8.22 -12.15 2.25
CA HIS A 432 -8.21 -12.32 0.79
C HIS A 432 -7.63 -13.65 0.28
N ARG A 433 -6.93 -14.43 1.11
CA ARG A 433 -6.39 -15.77 0.76
C ARG A 433 -7.24 -16.94 1.25
N SER A 434 -8.39 -16.66 1.84
CA SER A 434 -9.22 -17.69 2.47
C SER A 434 -9.83 -18.63 1.43
N SER A 435 -9.84 -19.93 1.72
CA SER A 435 -10.40 -20.96 0.85
C SER A 435 -10.54 -22.29 1.61
N TYR A 436 -11.29 -23.24 1.04
CA TYR A 436 -11.26 -24.63 1.51
C TYR A 436 -9.92 -25.28 1.11
N MET A 437 -9.14 -25.66 2.11
CA MET A 437 -7.78 -26.16 1.92
C MET A 437 -7.34 -27.01 3.12
N ASP A 438 -6.12 -27.52 3.05
CA ASP A 438 -5.43 -28.17 4.14
C ASP A 438 -5.16 -27.21 5.32
N TYR A 439 -5.67 -27.56 6.51
CA TYR A 439 -5.47 -26.80 7.75
C TYR A 439 -4.01 -26.63 8.17
N VAL A 440 -3.13 -27.53 7.70
CA VAL A 440 -1.69 -27.46 7.93
C VAL A 440 -1.06 -26.21 7.33
N GLN A 441 -1.67 -25.63 6.29
CA GLN A 441 -1.20 -24.37 5.72
C GLN A 441 -1.19 -23.25 6.77
N ASP A 442 -2.31 -23.03 7.46
CA ASP A 442 -2.42 -22.00 8.49
C ASP A 442 -1.49 -22.28 9.67
N VAL A 443 -1.38 -23.55 10.09
CA VAL A 443 -0.47 -23.96 11.18
C VAL A 443 0.98 -23.61 10.83
N SER A 444 1.42 -23.95 9.62
CA SER A 444 2.80 -23.70 9.18
C SER A 444 3.10 -22.20 9.03
N VAL A 445 2.14 -21.41 8.54
CA VAL A 445 2.26 -19.95 8.43
C VAL A 445 2.38 -19.34 9.82
N PHE A 446 1.48 -19.72 10.74
CA PHE A 446 1.48 -19.20 12.10
C PHE A 446 2.80 -19.48 12.82
N MET A 447 3.29 -20.72 12.77
CA MET A 447 4.54 -21.11 13.43
C MET A 447 5.74 -20.30 12.91
N VAL A 448 5.87 -20.15 11.58
CA VAL A 448 6.99 -19.36 11.01
C VAL A 448 6.80 -17.87 11.24
N SER A 449 5.57 -17.35 11.27
CA SER A 449 5.31 -15.94 11.59
C SER A 449 5.78 -15.57 13.01
N ASN A 450 5.63 -16.49 13.97
CA ASN A 450 6.21 -16.37 15.32
C ASN A 450 7.74 -16.34 15.26
N TYR A 451 8.37 -17.25 14.50
CA TYR A 451 9.84 -17.30 14.38
C TYR A 451 10.43 -16.03 13.74
N ARG A 452 9.69 -15.40 12.82
CA ARG A 452 10.12 -14.19 12.10
C ARG A 452 10.24 -12.97 13.01
N LEU A 453 9.61 -12.95 14.18
CA LEU A 453 9.68 -11.82 15.11
C LEU A 453 11.15 -11.63 15.56
N GLN A 454 11.76 -10.52 15.14
CA GLN A 454 13.20 -10.23 15.31
C GLN A 454 13.53 -9.76 16.74
N ILE A 455 13.29 -10.65 17.71
CA ILE A 455 13.51 -10.38 19.13
C ILE A 455 14.82 -11.04 19.58
N MET A 456 15.67 -10.22 20.22
CA MET A 456 16.95 -10.63 20.81
C MET A 456 16.84 -11.03 22.29
N ASP A 457 15.74 -10.65 22.96
CA ASP A 457 15.49 -11.02 24.35
C ASP A 457 15.15 -12.51 24.46
N ALA A 458 15.98 -13.26 25.19
CA ALA A 458 15.86 -14.72 25.27
C ALA A 458 14.57 -15.19 25.97
N PRO A 459 14.14 -14.62 27.11
CA PRO A 459 12.84 -14.95 27.70
C PRO A 459 11.66 -14.72 26.75
N LEU A 460 11.62 -13.57 26.08
CA LEU A 460 10.56 -13.24 25.12
C LEU A 460 10.60 -14.18 23.90
N ARG A 461 11.79 -14.52 23.40
CA ARG A 461 11.97 -15.51 22.33
C ARG A 461 11.44 -16.88 22.74
N GLN A 462 11.74 -17.34 23.95
CA GLN A 462 11.22 -18.61 24.48
C GLN A 462 9.70 -18.62 24.55
N ARG A 463 9.08 -17.54 25.04
CA ARG A 463 7.62 -17.36 25.05
C ARG A 463 7.00 -17.48 23.65
N ILE A 464 7.54 -16.74 22.68
CA ILE A 464 7.05 -16.76 21.29
C ILE A 464 7.14 -18.19 20.71
N MET A 465 8.23 -18.90 20.97
CA MET A 465 8.40 -20.28 20.51
C MET A 465 7.45 -21.26 21.23
N GLN A 466 7.17 -21.05 22.52
CA GLN A 466 6.17 -21.85 23.24
C GLN A 466 4.78 -21.72 22.62
N VAL A 467 4.39 -20.53 22.18
CA VAL A 467 3.10 -20.29 21.51
C VAL A 467 3.02 -21.03 20.17
N ALA A 468 4.06 -20.96 19.34
CA ALA A 468 4.14 -21.72 18.09
C ALA A 468 4.01 -23.24 18.35
N MET A 469 4.68 -23.73 19.40
CA MET A 469 4.63 -25.15 19.78
C MET A 469 3.25 -25.57 20.32
N GLU A 470 2.52 -24.68 20.99
CA GLU A 470 1.17 -25.01 21.47
C GLU A 470 0.17 -25.16 20.33
N VAL A 471 0.22 -24.28 19.32
CA VAL A 471 -0.59 -24.43 18.11
C VAL A 471 -0.26 -25.74 17.38
N TYR A 472 1.02 -26.11 17.27
CA TYR A 472 1.41 -27.42 16.74
C TYR A 472 0.79 -28.58 17.55
N ARG A 473 0.84 -28.55 18.89
CA ARG A 473 0.26 -29.61 19.73
C ARG A 473 -1.25 -29.74 19.53
N VAL A 474 -1.95 -28.63 19.33
CA VAL A 474 -3.39 -28.62 19.04
C VAL A 474 -3.66 -29.21 17.66
N ALA A 475 -2.92 -28.78 16.64
CA ALA A 475 -3.03 -29.29 15.28
C ALA A 475 -2.74 -30.80 15.20
N ARG A 476 -1.72 -31.28 15.90
CA ARG A 476 -1.39 -32.71 15.96
C ARG A 476 -2.45 -33.55 16.68
N ARG A 477 -3.02 -33.02 17.77
CA ARG A 477 -4.16 -33.68 18.44
C ARG A 477 -5.37 -33.76 17.51
N HIS A 478 -5.61 -32.72 16.71
CA HIS A 478 -6.65 -32.74 15.68
C HIS A 478 -6.37 -33.78 14.60
N ALA A 479 -5.13 -33.83 14.08
CA ALA A 479 -4.68 -34.83 13.11
C ALA A 479 -4.96 -36.27 13.60
N ASN A 480 -4.55 -36.57 14.83
CA ASN A 480 -4.75 -37.89 15.43
C ASN A 480 -6.24 -38.27 15.55
N ARG A 481 -7.11 -37.30 15.87
CA ARG A 481 -8.57 -37.54 15.96
C ARG A 481 -9.19 -37.78 14.59
N GLN A 482 -8.69 -37.11 13.56
CA GLN A 482 -9.14 -37.27 12.17
C GLN A 482 -8.41 -38.40 11.42
N GLN A 483 -7.57 -39.18 12.12
CA GLN A 483 -6.76 -40.25 11.53
C GLN A 483 -5.89 -39.78 10.36
N ASP A 484 -5.43 -38.54 10.44
CA ASP A 484 -4.61 -37.90 9.42
C ASP A 484 -3.14 -38.31 9.56
N THR A 485 -2.78 -39.40 8.88
CA THR A 485 -1.46 -40.04 8.98
C THR A 485 -0.36 -39.28 8.24
N THR A 486 -0.69 -38.38 7.31
CA THR A 486 0.28 -37.62 6.50
C THR A 486 0.59 -36.23 7.05
N PHE A 487 -0.06 -35.83 8.16
CA PHE A 487 0.07 -34.52 8.80
C PHE A 487 1.51 -34.04 8.98
N GLU A 488 2.39 -34.86 9.56
CA GLU A 488 3.78 -34.44 9.86
C GLU A 488 4.60 -34.21 8.59
N LEU A 489 4.40 -34.98 7.52
CA LEU A 489 5.09 -34.78 6.24
C LEU A 489 4.59 -33.50 5.55
N ARG A 490 3.28 -33.28 5.53
CA ARG A 490 2.70 -32.04 4.96
C ARG A 490 3.12 -30.81 5.76
N LEU A 491 3.17 -30.91 7.09
CA LEU A 491 3.63 -29.81 7.95
C LEU A 491 5.11 -29.48 7.68
N ALA A 492 5.97 -30.47 7.47
CA ALA A 492 7.37 -30.23 7.13
C ALA A 492 7.52 -29.43 5.82
N LEU A 493 6.74 -29.79 4.77
CA LEU A 493 6.72 -29.06 3.50
C LEU A 493 6.11 -27.66 3.64
N GLY A 494 5.04 -27.51 4.42
CA GLY A 494 4.42 -26.21 4.72
C GLY A 494 5.37 -25.29 5.47
N LEU A 495 6.10 -25.81 6.47
CA LEU A 495 7.14 -25.09 7.20
C LEU A 495 8.28 -24.69 6.26
N ALA A 496 8.78 -25.60 5.41
CA ALA A 496 9.84 -25.29 4.46
C ALA A 496 9.45 -24.15 3.50
N ARG A 497 8.23 -24.21 2.94
CA ARG A 497 7.67 -23.13 2.13
C ARG A 497 7.62 -21.82 2.92
N SER A 498 7.08 -21.85 4.13
CA SER A 498 6.93 -20.64 4.97
C SER A 498 8.28 -20.03 5.37
N PHE A 499 9.27 -20.84 5.74
CA PHE A 499 10.62 -20.37 6.08
C PHE A 499 11.31 -19.73 4.88
N ALA A 500 11.37 -20.43 3.74
CA ALA A 500 12.04 -19.93 2.55
C ALA A 500 11.37 -18.66 2.02
N THR A 501 10.04 -18.66 1.87
CA THR A 501 9.32 -17.48 1.32
C THR A 501 9.30 -16.29 2.27
N SER A 502 9.49 -16.48 3.57
CA SER A 502 9.57 -15.36 4.54
C SER A 502 10.88 -14.59 4.45
N THR A 503 11.95 -15.20 3.93
CA THR A 503 13.26 -14.54 3.80
C THR A 503 13.22 -13.28 2.92
N ARG A 504 12.30 -13.20 1.94
CA ARG A 504 12.09 -12.00 1.09
C ARG A 504 11.72 -10.73 1.86
N PHE A 505 11.36 -10.87 3.14
CA PHE A 505 11.02 -9.75 4.02
C PHE A 505 12.09 -9.46 5.07
N ILE A 506 13.19 -10.19 5.07
CA ILE A 506 14.24 -10.13 6.09
C ILE A 506 15.54 -9.70 5.40
N LEU A 507 16.11 -8.57 5.82
CA LEU A 507 17.40 -8.10 5.32
C LEU A 507 18.58 -8.57 6.19
N ASP A 508 18.31 -9.02 7.42
CA ASP A 508 19.34 -9.61 8.27
C ASP A 508 19.83 -10.93 7.65
N LYS A 509 21.07 -10.94 7.19
CA LYS A 509 21.66 -12.08 6.46
C LYS A 509 21.78 -13.32 7.33
N SER A 510 22.04 -13.16 8.62
CA SER A 510 22.21 -14.29 9.54
C SER A 510 20.88 -15.02 9.71
N LEU A 511 19.81 -14.28 10.05
CA LEU A 511 18.46 -14.80 10.21
C LEU A 511 17.92 -15.37 8.90
N ALA A 512 18.06 -14.64 7.78
CA ALA A 512 17.62 -15.11 6.48
C ALA A 512 18.28 -16.43 6.09
N ARG A 513 19.61 -16.54 6.26
CA ARG A 513 20.36 -17.78 6.01
C ARG A 513 19.90 -18.90 6.94
N SER A 514 19.71 -18.62 8.22
CA SER A 514 19.25 -19.55 9.24
C SER A 514 17.86 -20.14 8.90
N MET A 515 16.93 -19.31 8.42
CA MET A 515 15.61 -19.73 7.95
C MET A 515 15.69 -20.53 6.63
N PHE A 516 16.50 -20.08 5.68
CA PHE A 516 16.66 -20.78 4.40
C PHE A 516 17.27 -22.18 4.58
N LEU A 517 18.27 -22.31 5.45
CA LEU A 517 18.86 -23.61 5.79
C LEU A 517 17.86 -24.54 6.48
N ARG A 518 16.99 -24.03 7.36
CA ARG A 518 15.89 -24.82 7.93
C ARG A 518 14.90 -25.30 6.88
N ALA A 519 14.57 -24.45 5.92
CA ALA A 519 13.72 -24.84 4.79
C ALA A 519 14.36 -25.97 3.98
N ARG A 520 15.66 -25.86 3.67
CA ARG A 520 16.42 -26.90 2.97
C ARG A 520 16.42 -28.20 3.77
N PHE A 521 16.78 -28.13 5.04
CA PHE A 521 16.82 -29.29 5.94
C PHE A 521 15.47 -30.01 6.00
N LEU A 522 14.37 -29.27 6.11
CA LEU A 522 13.01 -29.83 6.11
C LEU A 522 12.69 -30.56 4.80
N ILE A 523 13.04 -29.98 3.65
CA ILE A 523 12.83 -30.61 2.35
C ILE A 523 13.65 -31.89 2.22
N GLU A 524 14.95 -31.84 2.55
CA GLU A 524 15.83 -33.02 2.51
C GLU A 524 15.33 -34.12 3.44
N THR A 525 14.84 -33.76 4.64
CA THR A 525 14.28 -34.70 5.61
C THR A 525 13.02 -35.38 5.07
N VAL A 526 12.13 -34.65 4.40
CA VAL A 526 10.95 -35.23 3.74
C VAL A 526 11.36 -36.13 2.59
N LEU A 527 12.34 -35.73 1.77
CA LEU A 527 12.85 -36.54 0.65
C LEU A 527 13.55 -37.83 1.11
N ALA A 528 14.16 -37.83 2.29
CA ALA A 528 14.79 -39.01 2.88
C ALA A 528 13.81 -39.93 3.63
N ALA A 529 12.60 -39.47 3.94
CA ALA A 529 11.62 -40.25 4.69
C ALA A 529 11.12 -41.46 3.89
N ASP A 530 10.51 -42.43 4.58
CA ASP A 530 9.77 -43.52 3.97
C ASP A 530 8.27 -43.15 3.92
N ILE A 531 7.70 -42.98 2.71
CA ILE A 531 6.29 -42.54 2.55
C ILE A 531 5.32 -43.59 3.09
N ASP A 532 5.67 -44.87 2.95
CA ASP A 532 4.82 -45.98 3.40
C ASP A 532 4.74 -46.05 4.93
N LYS A 533 5.60 -45.30 5.63
CA LYS A 533 5.63 -45.15 7.09
C LYS A 533 5.43 -43.69 7.52
N ALA A 534 4.60 -42.95 6.78
CA ALA A 534 4.28 -41.54 7.06
C ALA A 534 3.82 -41.28 8.51
N ASP A 535 3.06 -42.22 9.09
CA ASP A 535 2.55 -42.18 10.46
C ASP A 535 3.67 -42.17 11.53
N LYS A 536 4.86 -42.70 11.19
CA LYS A 536 6.05 -42.74 12.05
C LYS A 536 6.97 -41.54 11.89
N PHE A 537 6.81 -40.77 10.82
CA PHE A 537 7.63 -39.58 10.57
C PHE A 537 7.37 -38.51 11.64
N ARG A 538 8.44 -37.88 12.15
CA ARG A 538 8.35 -36.80 13.14
C ARG A 538 9.31 -35.69 12.77
N ILE A 539 8.81 -34.46 12.82
CA ILE A 539 9.64 -33.27 12.61
C ILE A 539 10.45 -32.99 13.90
N PRO A 540 11.77 -32.73 13.80
CA PRO A 540 12.59 -32.28 14.94
C PRO A 540 12.30 -30.79 15.24
N LEU A 541 11.10 -30.51 15.77
CA LEU A 541 10.62 -29.14 15.97
C LEU A 541 11.43 -28.35 16.99
N LYS A 542 12.03 -29.01 17.98
CA LYS A 542 12.87 -28.32 18.98
C LYS A 542 14.09 -27.71 18.30
N GLU A 543 14.76 -28.48 17.47
CA GLU A 543 15.96 -28.09 16.73
C GLU A 543 15.65 -27.02 15.67
N ILE A 544 14.42 -27.02 15.14
CA ILE A 544 13.97 -26.03 14.15
C ILE A 544 13.57 -24.71 14.82
N PHE A 545 12.93 -24.72 15.99
CA PHE A 545 12.36 -23.50 16.59
C PHE A 545 13.12 -22.98 17.81
N VAL A 546 13.98 -23.79 18.42
CA VAL A 546 14.80 -23.42 19.58
C VAL A 546 16.25 -23.35 19.12
N ASP A 547 16.83 -22.16 19.17
CA ASP A 547 18.26 -21.91 18.90
C ASP A 547 19.11 -22.26 20.14
#